data_AF-A0A0N1H3A6-F1
#
_entry.id   AF-A0A0N1H3A6-F1
#
_cell.length_a   1.000
_cell.length_b   1.000
_cell.length_c   1.000
_cell.angle_alpha   90.00
_cell.angle_beta   90.00
_cell.angle_gamma   90.00
#
_symmetry.space_group_name_H-M   'P 1'
#
loop_
_entity.id
_entity.type
_entity.pdbx_description
1 polymer ?
#
loop_
_entity_poly.entity_id
_entity_poly.type
_entity_poly.pdbx_seq_one_letter_code
_entity_poly.pdbx_strand_id
1 'polypeptide(L)'
;MDQAAFPLASATGSSSKGQDAVQQRCFIEVEHRLEELLKIGECELKSTEEWEAENIPVNPALKEGFEPGGRYSEAVRIKDSHQDVVFKVMKILIPKFGMTYKAQDPGAIRDEILALKAVCGLPGFVGYHGLSLTYGRAPIFLHFQRGRCTDRCHQNTDCETEFFAIIATSYGGRTAHSIIEDQILQKSLVFNPTARLEGVRLLASIHLGVLAVLANAERVVGYENQDCHYNNVVVEVDTQQATPRAPITATAQTGHTSTTAPASREAFDFNIRVRLIDQGMARTNASEANSASTSSPEPVTEQVLQSNLRRWLAKVAGYRALANMLGDPWTNTRSLWANPFDARAKLDEMTDQQRQKARIWCVLSAAEGVEYEQEDGESTLFTATGMLQRLVDMGVTTHAEARRLMGEPR
;
A
#
# COMPACT_ATOMS: atom_id res chain seq x y z
N MET A 1 -58.28 -20.89 54.91
CA MET A 1 -57.11 -20.99 54.02
C MET A 1 -57.14 -19.72 53.19
N ASP A 2 -56.46 -18.67 53.63
CA ASP A 2 -56.46 -17.38 52.95
C ASP A 2 -55.03 -16.84 52.86
N GLN A 3 -54.69 -16.40 51.66
CA GLN A 3 -53.36 -16.07 51.19
C GLN A 3 -52.85 -14.74 51.76
N ALA A 4 -51.57 -14.71 52.10
CA ALA A 4 -50.83 -13.51 52.46
C ALA A 4 -50.63 -12.61 51.23
N ALA A 5 -51.04 -11.34 51.34
CA ALA A 5 -50.70 -10.28 50.40
C ALA A 5 -49.32 -9.68 50.79
N PHE A 6 -48.35 -9.76 49.89
CA PHE A 6 -47.15 -8.93 49.92
C PHE A 6 -47.37 -7.71 49.03
N PRO A 7 -47.02 -6.48 49.44
CA PRO A 7 -47.02 -5.34 48.53
C PRO A 7 -45.75 -5.39 47.65
N LEU A 8 -45.96 -5.39 46.33
CA LEU A 8 -44.92 -5.03 45.36
C LEU A 8 -44.52 -3.57 45.59
N ALA A 9 -43.28 -3.35 46.04
CA ALA A 9 -42.64 -2.05 45.93
C ALA A 9 -42.21 -1.86 44.46
N SER A 10 -42.85 -0.90 43.78
CA SER A 10 -42.44 -0.42 42.46
C SER A 10 -41.12 0.34 42.58
N ALA A 11 -40.00 -0.32 42.29
CA ALA A 11 -38.72 0.32 42.02
C ALA A 11 -38.63 0.68 40.54
N THR A 12 -39.35 1.72 40.12
CA THR A 12 -39.18 2.37 38.81
C THR A 12 -38.88 3.84 39.04
N GLY A 13 -37.60 4.20 39.06
CA GLY A 13 -37.22 5.60 39.10
C GLY A 13 -35.81 5.88 39.61
N SER A 14 -34.76 5.28 39.01
CA SER A 14 -33.36 5.69 39.27
C SER A 14 -32.37 5.02 38.29
N SER A 15 -32.53 5.15 36.97
CA SER A 15 -31.54 4.57 36.04
C SER A 15 -31.14 5.46 34.86
N SER A 16 -32.01 6.33 34.34
CA SER A 16 -31.65 7.16 33.17
C SER A 16 -30.62 8.26 33.48
N LYS A 17 -30.78 9.00 34.58
CA LYS A 17 -29.85 10.10 34.93
C LYS A 17 -28.43 9.65 35.28
N GLY A 18 -28.28 8.41 35.77
CA GLY A 18 -26.97 7.83 36.10
C GLY A 18 -26.23 7.37 34.84
N GLN A 19 -26.95 6.74 33.91
CA GLN A 19 -26.40 6.32 32.61
C GLN A 19 -26.03 7.52 31.74
N ASP A 20 -26.88 8.55 31.66
CA ASP A 20 -26.59 9.77 30.89
C ASP A 20 -25.34 10.50 31.42
N ALA A 21 -25.15 10.56 32.74
CA ALA A 21 -23.99 11.19 33.36
C ALA A 21 -22.70 10.38 33.21
N VAL A 22 -22.80 9.04 33.25
CA VAL A 22 -21.66 8.14 32.98
C VAL A 22 -21.27 8.21 31.51
N GLN A 23 -22.24 8.23 30.61
CA GLN A 23 -22.03 8.40 29.17
C GLN A 23 -21.36 9.74 28.88
N GLN A 24 -21.87 10.86 29.40
CA GLN A 24 -21.24 12.18 29.24
C GLN A 24 -19.80 12.24 29.79
N ARG A 25 -19.53 11.62 30.94
CA ARG A 25 -18.18 11.63 31.54
C ARG A 25 -17.20 10.74 30.79
N CYS A 26 -17.64 9.60 30.27
CA CYS A 26 -16.86 8.75 29.38
C CYS A 26 -16.55 9.48 28.08
N PHE A 27 -17.51 10.22 27.50
CA PHE A 27 -17.30 11.01 26.29
C PHE A 27 -16.24 12.09 26.46
N ILE A 28 -16.27 12.88 27.55
CA ILE A 28 -15.27 13.94 27.78
C ILE A 28 -13.84 13.38 27.88
N GLU A 29 -13.65 12.25 28.58
CA GLU A 29 -12.32 11.63 28.68
C GLU A 29 -11.87 11.01 27.35
N VAL A 30 -12.79 10.46 26.58
CA VAL A 30 -12.49 9.94 25.25
C VAL A 30 -12.16 11.08 24.28
N GLU A 31 -12.92 12.17 24.30
CA GLU A 31 -12.62 13.38 23.52
C GLU A 31 -11.24 13.92 23.84
N HIS A 32 -10.83 13.97 25.12
CA HIS A 32 -9.46 14.37 25.47
C HIS A 32 -8.40 13.42 24.90
N ARG A 33 -8.67 12.11 24.80
CA ARG A 33 -7.71 11.14 24.23
C ARG A 33 -7.72 11.15 22.71
N LEU A 34 -8.86 11.45 22.11
CA LEU A 34 -9.04 11.62 20.68
C LEU A 34 -8.70 13.05 20.24
N GLU A 35 -8.36 13.96 21.15
CA GLU A 35 -8.20 15.38 20.88
C GLU A 35 -7.22 15.63 19.73
N GLU A 36 -6.11 14.89 19.71
CA GLU A 36 -5.13 15.00 18.63
C GLU A 36 -5.70 14.53 17.28
N LEU A 37 -6.50 13.46 17.27
CA LEU A 37 -7.17 12.97 16.06
C LEU A 37 -8.31 13.91 15.61
N LEU A 38 -9.08 14.46 16.55
CA LEU A 38 -10.15 15.43 16.29
C LEU A 38 -9.60 16.73 15.68
N LYS A 39 -8.40 17.14 16.08
CA LYS A 39 -7.69 18.30 15.49
C LYS A 39 -7.25 18.06 14.04
N ILE A 40 -7.19 16.80 13.57
CA ILE A 40 -6.80 16.50 12.19
C ILE A 40 -7.97 16.80 11.26
N GLY A 41 -7.91 17.95 10.58
CA GLY A 41 -8.87 18.29 9.53
C GLY A 41 -10.29 18.56 10.04
N GLU A 42 -10.43 19.06 11.27
CA GLU A 42 -11.73 19.37 11.90
C GLU A 42 -12.67 18.15 11.91
N CYS A 43 -12.13 16.99 12.28
CA CYS A 43 -12.90 15.76 12.32
C CYS A 43 -13.92 15.81 13.47
N GLU A 44 -15.17 15.50 13.19
CA GLU A 44 -16.22 15.31 14.19
C GLU A 44 -16.32 13.84 14.59
N LEU A 45 -16.69 13.59 15.86
CA LEU A 45 -17.02 12.27 16.36
C LEU A 45 -18.52 12.01 16.11
N LYS A 46 -18.83 11.03 15.25
CA LYS A 46 -20.22 10.69 14.86
C LYS A 46 -20.62 9.31 15.38
N SER A 47 -21.91 9.05 15.53
CA SER A 47 -22.35 7.65 15.69
C SER A 47 -22.05 6.86 14.41
N THR A 48 -21.80 5.55 14.54
CA THR A 48 -21.59 4.68 13.37
C THR A 48 -22.77 4.76 12.39
N GLU A 49 -24.01 4.86 12.89
CA GLU A 49 -25.22 4.99 12.08
C GLU A 49 -25.26 6.28 11.26
N GLU A 50 -24.92 7.42 11.88
CA GLU A 50 -24.84 8.70 11.17
C GLU A 50 -23.76 8.68 10.10
N TRP A 51 -22.56 8.17 10.43
CA TRP A 51 -21.48 8.05 9.47
C TRP A 51 -21.84 7.15 8.28
N GLU A 52 -22.48 6.01 8.55
CA GLU A 52 -22.95 5.11 7.50
C GLU A 52 -24.00 5.78 6.60
N ALA A 53 -24.96 6.50 7.17
CA ALA A 53 -25.98 7.20 6.40
C ALA A 53 -25.40 8.25 5.44
N GLU A 54 -24.28 8.86 5.80
CA GLU A 54 -23.60 9.88 4.98
C GLU A 54 -22.65 9.29 3.92
N ASN A 55 -21.93 8.23 4.26
CA ASN A 55 -20.78 7.76 3.45
C ASN A 55 -21.07 6.48 2.67
N ILE A 56 -22.12 5.75 3.03
CA ILE A 56 -22.37 4.42 2.51
C ILE A 56 -23.61 4.45 1.62
N PRO A 57 -23.48 4.10 0.33
CA PRO A 57 -24.62 4.01 -0.56
C PRO A 57 -25.68 3.04 -0.05
N VAL A 58 -26.94 3.46 -0.19
CA VAL A 58 -28.12 2.65 0.14
C VAL A 58 -28.16 1.37 -0.70
N ASN A 59 -27.57 1.37 -1.91
CA ASN A 59 -27.48 0.19 -2.75
C ASN A 59 -26.28 -0.69 -2.34
N PRO A 60 -26.50 -1.86 -1.71
CA PRO A 60 -25.43 -2.74 -1.25
C PRO A 60 -24.63 -3.40 -2.37
N ALA A 61 -25.12 -3.41 -3.62
CA ALA A 61 -24.40 -3.97 -4.77
C ALA A 61 -23.17 -3.14 -5.19
N LEU A 62 -23.00 -1.94 -4.63
CA LEU A 62 -21.90 -1.00 -4.91
C LEU A 62 -20.68 -1.21 -4.02
N LYS A 63 -20.64 -2.32 -3.27
CA LYS A 63 -19.65 -2.59 -2.23
C LYS A 63 -18.78 -3.76 -2.64
N GLU A 64 -17.48 -3.55 -2.60
CA GLU A 64 -16.48 -4.59 -2.80
C GLU A 64 -15.66 -4.67 -1.51
N GLY A 65 -15.73 -5.81 -0.83
CA GLY A 65 -14.94 -6.06 0.37
C GLY A 65 -13.47 -6.24 -0.02
N PHE A 66 -12.57 -5.55 0.68
CA PHE A 66 -11.14 -5.77 0.56
C PHE A 66 -10.71 -6.71 1.69
N GLU A 67 -9.66 -7.49 1.46
CA GLU A 67 -9.15 -8.39 2.48
C GLU A 67 -8.77 -7.60 3.74
N PRO A 68 -8.98 -8.15 4.95
CA PRO A 68 -8.47 -7.54 6.15
C PRO A 68 -6.96 -7.30 6.00
N GLY A 69 -6.49 -6.13 6.43
CA GLY A 69 -5.06 -5.86 6.54
C GLY A 69 -4.43 -6.76 7.60
N GLY A 70 -3.24 -6.41 8.11
CA GLY A 70 -2.71 -7.03 9.32
C GLY A 70 -3.75 -7.09 10.45
N ARG A 71 -3.45 -7.76 11.58
CA ARG A 71 -4.43 -8.12 12.63
C ARG A 71 -5.34 -6.98 13.16
N TYR A 72 -5.16 -5.71 12.80
CA TYR A 72 -5.69 -4.50 13.44
C TYR A 72 -6.59 -3.60 12.58
N SER A 73 -6.78 -3.87 11.28
CA SER A 73 -7.60 -3.03 10.39
C SER A 73 -8.29 -3.81 9.28
N GLU A 74 -9.44 -3.34 8.83
CA GLU A 74 -10.10 -3.85 7.63
C GLU A 74 -10.31 -2.73 6.63
N ALA A 75 -10.33 -3.06 5.34
CA ALA A 75 -10.56 -2.10 4.27
C ALA A 75 -11.82 -2.47 3.47
N VAL A 76 -12.58 -1.47 3.04
CA VAL A 76 -13.72 -1.66 2.15
C VAL A 76 -13.68 -0.63 1.05
N ARG A 77 -13.95 -1.04 -0.19
CA ARG A 77 -14.14 -0.11 -1.30
C ARG A 77 -15.60 0.13 -1.51
N ILE A 78 -15.92 1.40 -1.66
CA ILE A 78 -17.22 1.89 -2.07
C ILE A 78 -17.05 2.52 -3.43
N LYS A 79 -17.80 1.99 -4.41
CA LYS A 79 -17.76 2.48 -5.78
C LYS A 79 -19.16 2.81 -6.28
N ASP A 80 -19.40 4.06 -6.61
CA ASP A 80 -20.60 4.50 -7.31
C ASP A 80 -20.26 5.40 -8.50
N SER A 81 -21.26 6.11 -9.06
CA SER A 81 -21.07 7.01 -10.21
C SER A 81 -20.24 8.26 -9.92
N HIS A 82 -19.99 8.57 -8.65
CA HIS A 82 -19.35 9.79 -8.18
C HIS A 82 -18.11 9.54 -7.33
N GLN A 83 -17.98 8.36 -6.70
CA GLN A 83 -16.87 8.03 -5.83
C GLN A 83 -16.30 6.63 -6.12
N ASP A 84 -14.97 6.50 -6.01
CA ASP A 84 -14.26 5.22 -5.96
C ASP A 84 -13.23 5.30 -4.82
N VAL A 85 -13.71 5.05 -3.61
CA VAL A 85 -13.02 5.33 -2.34
C VAL A 85 -12.84 4.05 -1.56
N VAL A 86 -11.70 3.94 -0.87
CA VAL A 86 -11.39 2.89 0.09
C VAL A 86 -11.42 3.48 1.49
N PHE A 87 -12.19 2.84 2.38
CA PHE A 87 -12.21 3.14 3.80
C PHE A 87 -11.38 2.10 4.55
N LYS A 88 -10.24 2.51 5.11
CA LYS A 88 -9.48 1.72 6.08
C LYS A 88 -10.05 2.00 7.47
N VAL A 89 -10.63 0.99 8.11
CA VAL A 89 -11.25 1.08 9.43
C VAL A 89 -10.36 0.43 10.48
N MET A 90 -10.07 1.19 11.54
CA MET A 90 -9.23 0.79 12.66
C MET A 90 -10.00 0.95 13.95
N LYS A 91 -9.98 -0.08 14.80
CA LYS A 91 -10.52 0.04 16.16
C LYS A 91 -9.53 0.82 17.02
N ILE A 92 -10.00 1.81 17.76
CA ILE A 92 -9.17 2.66 18.62
C ILE A 92 -9.04 2.04 20.01
N LEU A 93 -7.82 1.97 20.54
CA LEU A 93 -7.53 1.51 21.88
C LEU A 93 -7.86 2.61 22.88
N ILE A 94 -8.83 2.34 23.76
CA ILE A 94 -9.18 3.23 24.86
C ILE A 94 -8.89 2.48 26.18
N PRO A 95 -7.72 2.76 26.83
CA PRO A 95 -7.17 1.96 27.93
C PRO A 95 -8.09 1.68 29.13
N LYS A 96 -9.13 2.49 29.34
CA LYS A 96 -10.09 2.29 30.45
C LYS A 96 -10.97 1.03 30.27
N PHE A 97 -11.11 0.51 29.06
CA PHE A 97 -12.01 -0.60 28.74
C PHE A 97 -11.29 -1.94 28.59
N GLY A 98 -10.06 -2.03 29.12
CA GLY A 98 -9.21 -3.22 29.01
C GLY A 98 -8.52 -3.33 27.65
N MET A 99 -7.58 -4.27 27.54
CA MET A 99 -6.92 -4.57 26.26
C MET A 99 -7.92 -5.26 25.33
N THR A 100 -8.58 -4.49 24.46
CA THR A 100 -9.35 -5.08 23.37
C THR A 100 -8.39 -5.63 22.32
N TYR A 101 -8.52 -6.92 22.01
CA TYR A 101 -7.80 -7.57 20.91
C TYR A 101 -8.00 -6.73 19.63
N LYS A 102 -6.91 -6.45 18.90
CA LYS A 102 -6.91 -5.74 17.59
C LYS A 102 -7.16 -4.22 17.61
N ALA A 103 -7.05 -3.54 18.75
CA ALA A 103 -7.16 -2.08 18.77
C ALA A 103 -5.81 -1.37 18.58
N GLN A 104 -5.84 -0.18 18.01
CA GLN A 104 -4.70 0.68 17.65
C GLN A 104 -4.59 1.88 18.59
N ASP A 105 -3.37 2.26 18.94
CA ASP A 105 -3.11 3.47 19.71
C ASP A 105 -3.48 4.73 18.89
N PRO A 106 -4.16 5.74 19.47
CA PRO A 106 -4.47 6.99 18.76
C PRO A 106 -3.25 7.68 18.14
N GLY A 107 -2.09 7.62 18.80
CA GLY A 107 -0.84 8.17 18.28
C GLY A 107 -0.37 7.45 17.02
N ALA A 108 -0.47 6.12 16.97
CA ALA A 108 -0.15 5.35 15.76
C ALA A 108 -1.08 5.70 14.58
N ILE A 109 -2.37 5.92 14.85
CA ILE A 109 -3.33 6.37 13.83
C ILE A 109 -2.98 7.78 13.33
N ARG A 110 -2.64 8.70 14.25
CA ARG A 110 -2.19 10.05 13.90
C ARG A 110 -0.96 10.00 13.00
N ASP A 111 0.03 9.21 13.38
CA ASP A 111 1.29 9.10 12.64
C ASP A 111 1.05 8.52 11.24
N GLU A 112 0.17 7.52 11.09
CA GLU A 112 -0.26 7.02 9.77
C GLU A 112 -0.85 8.14 8.91
N ILE A 113 -1.73 8.96 9.48
CA ILE A 113 -2.39 10.05 8.73
C ILE A 113 -1.39 11.14 8.34
N LEU A 114 -0.45 11.48 9.23
CA LEU A 114 0.58 12.47 8.95
C LEU A 114 1.51 11.98 7.82
N ALA A 115 1.94 10.73 7.87
CA ALA A 115 2.71 10.11 6.80
C ALA A 115 1.92 10.11 5.49
N LEU A 116 0.66 9.70 5.53
CA LEU A 116 -0.22 9.68 4.35
C LEU A 116 -0.43 11.08 3.75
N LYS A 117 -0.67 12.10 4.57
CA LYS A 117 -0.80 13.50 4.11
C LYS A 117 0.50 14.03 3.48
N ALA A 118 1.66 13.61 3.97
CA ALA A 118 2.94 14.02 3.42
C ALA A 118 3.19 13.44 2.02
N VAL A 119 2.64 12.26 1.71
CA VAL A 119 2.89 11.56 0.45
C VAL A 119 1.71 11.56 -0.52
N CYS A 120 0.48 11.87 -0.10
CA CYS A 120 -0.72 11.71 -0.93
C CYS A 120 -0.76 12.60 -2.17
N GLY A 121 0.03 13.68 -2.20
CA GLY A 121 0.20 14.54 -3.38
C GLY A 121 1.29 14.06 -4.35
N LEU A 122 2.07 13.03 -3.98
CA LEU A 122 3.15 12.51 -4.80
C LEU A 122 2.64 11.42 -5.76
N PRO A 123 3.16 11.37 -7.01
CA PRO A 123 2.96 10.22 -7.88
C PRO A 123 3.37 8.93 -7.18
N GLY A 124 2.61 7.87 -7.40
CA GLY A 124 2.86 6.57 -6.77
C GLY A 124 2.21 6.36 -5.40
N PHE A 125 1.38 7.27 -4.93
CA PHE A 125 0.59 7.09 -3.71
C PHE A 125 -0.91 7.20 -3.99
N VAL A 126 -1.72 6.66 -3.08
CA VAL A 126 -3.17 6.89 -3.11
C VAL A 126 -3.50 8.27 -2.54
N GLY A 127 -4.53 8.90 -3.11
CA GLY A 127 -5.02 10.18 -2.59
C GLY A 127 -5.64 10.00 -1.21
N TYR A 128 -5.45 10.98 -0.34
CA TYR A 128 -6.11 11.05 0.97
C TYR A 128 -7.34 11.95 0.88
N HIS A 129 -8.50 11.44 1.31
CA HIS A 129 -9.77 12.17 1.28
C HIS A 129 -10.19 12.68 2.66
N GLY A 130 -9.81 11.98 3.74
CA GLY A 130 -10.17 12.43 5.08
C GLY A 130 -10.01 11.37 6.16
N LEU A 131 -10.26 11.81 7.39
CA LEU A 131 -10.44 10.99 8.58
C LEU A 131 -11.88 11.16 9.07
N SER A 132 -12.50 10.09 9.50
CA SER A 132 -13.72 10.13 10.32
C SER A 132 -13.49 9.35 11.60
N LEU A 133 -14.06 9.83 12.71
CA LEU A 133 -14.09 9.10 13.97
C LEU A 133 -15.53 8.70 14.25
N THR A 134 -15.74 7.43 14.60
CA THR A 134 -17.07 6.92 14.94
C THR A 134 -17.08 6.24 16.29
N TYR A 135 -18.27 6.20 16.91
CA TYR A 135 -18.53 5.43 18.12
C TYR A 135 -19.78 4.57 17.99
N GLY A 136 -19.84 3.51 18.80
CA GLY A 136 -20.98 2.59 18.88
C GLY A 136 -20.61 1.21 18.36
N ARG A 137 -21.44 0.65 17.48
CA ARG A 137 -21.16 -0.65 16.84
C ARG A 137 -20.08 -0.52 15.77
N ALA A 138 -19.44 -1.64 15.44
CA ALA A 138 -18.63 -1.74 14.24
C ALA A 138 -19.45 -1.39 12.98
N PRO A 139 -18.88 -0.62 12.03
CA PRO A 139 -19.50 -0.40 10.73
C PRO A 139 -19.90 -1.71 10.05
N ILE A 140 -21.04 -1.70 9.36
CA ILE A 140 -21.78 -2.88 8.88
C ILE A 140 -21.01 -3.74 7.86
N PHE A 141 -19.93 -3.22 7.27
CA PHE A 141 -19.06 -3.97 6.32
C PHE A 141 -17.88 -4.66 7.00
N LEU A 142 -17.72 -4.50 8.30
CA LEU A 142 -16.60 -5.09 9.01
C LEU A 142 -16.95 -6.49 9.46
N HIS A 143 -16.09 -7.42 9.10
CA HIS A 143 -16.05 -8.77 9.64
C HIS A 143 -15.10 -8.82 10.83
N PHE A 144 -15.19 -7.84 11.73
CA PHE A 144 -14.61 -8.02 13.05
C PHE A 144 -15.34 -9.21 13.66
N GLN A 145 -14.69 -10.38 13.64
CA GLN A 145 -15.08 -11.48 14.49
C GLN A 145 -15.20 -10.85 15.87
N ARG A 146 -16.44 -10.74 16.38
CA ARG A 146 -16.67 -10.42 17.77
C ARG A 146 -15.79 -11.40 18.50
N GLY A 147 -14.64 -10.92 18.99
CA GLY A 147 -13.84 -11.71 19.90
C GLY A 147 -14.85 -12.17 20.92
N ARG A 148 -14.92 -13.48 21.19
CA ARG A 148 -15.69 -13.99 22.32
C ARG A 148 -15.07 -13.31 23.53
N CYS A 149 -15.54 -12.11 23.83
CA CYS A 149 -15.27 -11.44 25.06
C CYS A 149 -15.91 -12.38 26.05
N THR A 150 -15.08 -13.06 26.81
CA THR A 150 -15.55 -13.91 27.87
C THR A 150 -16.43 -13.01 28.74
N ASP A 151 -17.66 -13.45 29.00
CA ASP A 151 -18.73 -12.69 29.67
C ASP A 151 -18.32 -12.05 31.01
N ARG A 152 -17.11 -12.34 31.50
CA ARG A 152 -16.49 -11.80 32.70
C ARG A 152 -15.99 -10.35 32.59
N CYS A 153 -15.61 -9.86 31.41
CA CYS A 153 -15.19 -8.46 31.26
C CYS A 153 -16.38 -7.50 31.06
N HIS A 154 -17.54 -8.03 30.70
CA HIS A 154 -18.75 -7.26 30.37
C HIS A 154 -19.68 -6.98 31.55
N GLN A 155 -19.44 -7.62 32.71
CA GLN A 155 -20.37 -7.51 33.85
C GLN A 155 -20.15 -6.28 34.73
N ASN A 156 -19.06 -5.52 34.56
CA ASN A 156 -18.66 -4.49 35.54
C ASN A 156 -18.54 -3.06 34.96
N THR A 157 -18.78 -2.83 33.67
CA THR A 157 -18.73 -1.48 33.08
C THR A 157 -19.85 -1.30 32.06
N ASP A 158 -20.86 -0.51 32.40
CA ASP A 158 -22.05 -0.14 31.60
C ASP A 158 -21.73 0.69 30.32
N CYS A 159 -20.59 0.51 29.67
CA CYS A 159 -20.23 1.25 28.47
C CYS A 159 -19.76 0.29 27.37
N GLU A 160 -20.72 -0.20 26.57
CA GLU A 160 -20.53 -1.09 25.42
C GLU A 160 -20.01 -0.38 24.16
N THR A 161 -19.52 0.86 24.28
CA THR A 161 -19.22 1.73 23.14
C THR A 161 -17.80 1.49 22.63
N GLU A 162 -17.68 1.02 21.38
CA GLU A 162 -16.40 0.94 20.66
C GLU A 162 -16.13 2.24 19.90
N PHE A 163 -14.86 2.54 19.64
CA PHE A 163 -14.44 3.70 18.88
C PHE A 163 -13.63 3.28 17.67
N PHE A 164 -13.85 3.92 16.53
CA PHE A 164 -13.20 3.60 15.27
C PHE A 164 -12.64 4.85 14.60
N ALA A 165 -11.47 4.69 13.97
CA ALA A 165 -10.92 5.64 13.02
C ALA A 165 -11.11 5.08 11.62
N ILE A 166 -11.62 5.92 10.72
CA ILE A 166 -11.89 5.57 9.32
C ILE A 166 -11.10 6.53 8.44
N ILE A 167 -10.07 5.99 7.78
CA ILE A 167 -9.26 6.73 6.82
C ILE A 167 -9.82 6.50 5.42
N ALA A 168 -10.19 7.57 4.74
CA ALA A 168 -10.70 7.53 3.36
C ALA A 168 -9.57 7.83 2.37
N THR A 169 -9.36 6.94 1.39
CA THR A 169 -8.35 7.10 0.32
C THR A 169 -8.91 6.78 -1.06
N SER A 170 -8.30 7.32 -2.11
CA SER A 170 -8.68 6.96 -3.49
C SER A 170 -8.42 5.48 -3.75
N TYR A 171 -9.29 4.83 -4.54
CA TYR A 171 -9.02 3.48 -5.01
C TYR A 171 -7.81 3.45 -5.96
N GLY A 172 -6.76 2.74 -5.55
CA GLY A 172 -5.51 2.64 -6.31
C GLY A 172 -5.38 1.40 -7.20
N GLY A 173 -6.41 0.56 -7.30
CA GLY A 173 -6.36 -0.71 -8.02
C GLY A 173 -6.31 -1.94 -7.12
N ARG A 174 -5.96 -3.09 -7.68
CA ARG A 174 -5.86 -4.37 -6.95
C ARG A 174 -4.47 -4.53 -6.34
N THR A 175 -4.35 -5.26 -5.24
CA THR A 175 -3.03 -5.53 -4.64
C THR A 175 -2.14 -6.29 -5.61
N ALA A 176 -0.85 -5.97 -5.61
CA ALA A 176 0.14 -6.66 -6.43
C ALA A 176 0.15 -8.16 -6.10
N HIS A 177 -0.05 -8.53 -4.83
CA HIS A 177 -0.20 -9.92 -4.43
C HIS A 177 -1.34 -10.63 -5.18
N SER A 178 -2.54 -10.07 -5.16
CA SER A 178 -3.70 -10.67 -5.85
C SER A 178 -3.50 -10.77 -7.37
N ILE A 179 -2.84 -9.78 -7.98
CA ILE A 179 -2.53 -9.79 -9.41
C ILE A 179 -1.49 -10.86 -9.73
N ILE A 180 -0.45 -10.98 -8.91
CA ILE A 180 0.60 -11.98 -9.06
C ILE A 180 0.01 -13.38 -8.89
N GLU A 181 -0.85 -13.58 -7.90
CA GLU A 181 -1.53 -14.85 -7.68
C GLU A 181 -2.40 -15.24 -8.90
N ASP A 182 -3.25 -14.34 -9.38
CA ASP A 182 -4.10 -14.60 -10.54
C ASP A 182 -3.29 -14.85 -11.83
N GLN A 183 -2.32 -14.00 -12.13
CA GLN A 183 -1.63 -14.00 -13.43
C GLN A 183 -0.45 -14.98 -13.47
N ILE A 184 0.27 -15.13 -12.36
CA ILE A 184 1.48 -15.96 -12.29
C ILE A 184 1.17 -17.31 -11.67
N LEU A 185 0.46 -17.38 -10.54
CA LEU A 185 0.25 -18.66 -9.88
C LEU A 185 -0.88 -19.45 -10.56
N GLN A 186 -2.03 -18.83 -10.82
CA GLN A 186 -3.18 -19.57 -11.36
C GLN A 186 -3.10 -19.79 -12.88
N LYS A 187 -2.76 -18.75 -13.67
CA LYS A 187 -2.72 -18.86 -15.13
C LYS A 187 -1.43 -19.46 -15.69
N SER A 188 -0.29 -19.30 -14.99
CA SER A 188 1.02 -19.63 -15.56
C SER A 188 1.56 -21.01 -15.17
N LEU A 189 1.10 -21.58 -14.04
CA LEU A 189 1.52 -22.91 -13.59
C LEU A 189 0.92 -24.06 -14.41
N VAL A 190 -0.07 -23.80 -15.28
CA VAL A 190 -0.83 -24.90 -15.90
C VAL A 190 -0.45 -25.17 -17.38
N PHE A 191 -0.46 -24.26 -18.39
CA PHE A 191 -0.15 -24.71 -19.79
C PHE A 191 0.46 -23.74 -20.85
N ASN A 192 0.85 -22.47 -20.56
CA ASN A 192 1.27 -21.55 -21.65
C ASN A 192 2.59 -20.75 -21.37
N PRO A 193 3.68 -20.99 -22.13
CA PRO A 193 4.95 -20.23 -22.02
C PRO A 193 4.82 -18.71 -22.25
N THR A 194 3.91 -18.28 -23.13
CA THR A 194 3.67 -16.85 -23.41
C THR A 194 3.04 -16.16 -22.21
N ALA A 195 2.03 -16.78 -21.61
CA ALA A 195 1.37 -16.26 -20.40
C ALA A 195 2.34 -16.17 -19.20
N ARG A 196 3.29 -17.11 -19.10
CA ARG A 196 4.40 -17.03 -18.13
C ARG A 196 5.27 -15.80 -18.34
N LEU A 197 5.71 -15.55 -19.57
CA LEU A 197 6.57 -14.40 -19.86
C LEU A 197 5.84 -13.07 -19.59
N GLU A 198 4.56 -12.98 -19.91
CA GLU A 198 3.73 -11.81 -19.58
C GLU A 198 3.59 -11.59 -18.08
N GLY A 199 3.36 -12.66 -17.30
CA GLY A 199 3.32 -12.58 -15.84
C GLY A 199 4.64 -12.09 -15.23
N VAL A 200 5.78 -12.62 -15.71
CA VAL A 200 7.12 -12.19 -15.23
C VAL A 200 7.43 -10.74 -15.65
N ARG A 201 7.00 -10.32 -16.85
CA ARG A 201 7.10 -8.93 -17.31
C ARG A 201 6.27 -7.97 -16.45
N LEU A 202 5.04 -8.37 -16.09
CA LEU A 202 4.18 -7.60 -15.21
C LEU A 202 4.82 -7.45 -13.82
N LEU A 203 5.36 -8.54 -13.28
CA LEU A 203 6.09 -8.53 -12.02
C LEU A 203 7.24 -7.52 -12.05
N ALA A 204 8.11 -7.58 -13.06
CA ALA A 204 9.22 -6.64 -13.22
C ALA A 204 8.73 -5.19 -13.35
N SER A 205 7.61 -4.96 -14.04
CA SER A 205 7.03 -3.61 -14.17
C SER A 205 6.50 -3.09 -12.84
N ILE A 206 5.88 -3.94 -12.01
CA ILE A 206 5.49 -3.59 -10.65
C ILE A 206 6.73 -3.22 -9.82
N HIS A 207 7.80 -4.00 -9.93
CA HIS A 207 9.04 -3.75 -9.18
C HIS A 207 9.71 -2.44 -9.55
N LEU A 208 9.81 -2.18 -10.85
CA LEU A 208 10.34 -0.93 -11.36
C LEU A 208 9.46 0.25 -10.92
N GLY A 209 8.14 0.08 -10.94
CA GLY A 209 7.19 1.07 -10.44
C GLY A 209 7.40 1.36 -8.96
N VAL A 210 7.44 0.34 -8.09
CA VAL A 210 7.70 0.52 -6.65
C VAL A 210 9.03 1.23 -6.42
N LEU A 211 10.09 0.81 -7.12
CA LEU A 211 11.40 1.46 -7.02
C LEU A 211 11.32 2.94 -7.41
N ALA A 212 10.60 3.26 -8.48
CA ALA A 212 10.39 4.64 -8.90
C ALA A 212 9.63 5.45 -7.84
N VAL A 213 8.56 4.89 -7.28
CA VAL A 213 7.78 5.55 -6.21
C VAL A 213 8.66 5.85 -5.01
N LEU A 214 9.42 4.85 -4.54
CA LEU A 214 10.34 5.01 -3.41
C LEU A 214 11.40 6.09 -3.72
N ALA A 215 12.06 6.02 -4.88
CA ALA A 215 13.05 7.02 -5.28
C ALA A 215 12.49 8.45 -5.30
N ASN A 216 11.26 8.62 -5.80
CA ASN A 216 10.61 9.93 -5.80
C ASN A 216 10.29 10.41 -4.37
N ALA A 217 9.75 9.54 -3.53
CA ALA A 217 9.39 9.87 -2.14
C ALA A 217 10.62 10.13 -1.26
N GLU A 218 11.69 9.36 -1.42
CA GLU A 218 13.00 9.59 -0.79
C GLU A 218 13.49 11.01 -1.08
N ARG A 219 13.49 11.40 -2.36
CA ARG A 219 14.00 12.70 -2.82
C ARG A 219 13.14 13.88 -2.33
N VAL A 220 11.81 13.72 -2.26
CA VAL A 220 10.90 14.84 -1.99
C VAL A 220 10.65 15.02 -0.49
N VAL A 221 10.46 13.93 0.27
CA VAL A 221 10.04 14.02 1.69
C VAL A 221 10.91 13.20 2.65
N GLY A 222 12.00 12.58 2.18
CA GLY A 222 12.81 11.67 3.01
C GLY A 222 11.99 10.46 3.47
N TYR A 223 11.28 9.82 2.55
CA TYR A 223 10.34 8.75 2.87
C TYR A 223 11.03 7.40 3.19
N GLU A 224 10.68 6.80 4.31
CA GLU A 224 11.01 5.40 4.66
C GLU A 224 9.71 4.57 4.73
N ASN A 225 9.62 3.47 3.98
CA ASN A 225 8.55 2.49 4.16
C ASN A 225 9.05 1.27 4.92
N GLN A 226 8.59 1.11 6.16
CA GLN A 226 9.02 -0.01 6.98
C GLN A 226 8.26 -1.32 6.71
N ASP A 227 7.15 -1.25 5.96
CA ASP A 227 6.26 -2.37 5.64
C ASP A 227 5.93 -2.46 4.14
N CYS A 228 6.95 -2.26 3.30
CA CYS A 228 6.81 -2.34 1.85
C CYS A 228 6.74 -3.81 1.38
N HIS A 229 5.54 -4.36 1.28
CA HIS A 229 5.28 -5.72 0.76
C HIS A 229 4.14 -5.74 -0.26
N TYR A 230 3.98 -6.84 -1.02
CA TYR A 230 3.02 -6.92 -2.13
C TYR A 230 1.54 -6.66 -1.79
N ASN A 231 1.12 -6.85 -0.54
CA ASN A 231 -0.24 -6.47 -0.11
C ASN A 231 -0.40 -4.96 0.06
N ASN A 232 0.69 -4.21 0.25
CA ASN A 232 0.72 -2.76 0.42
C ASN A 232 1.14 -2.05 -0.88
N VAL A 233 1.18 -2.79 -1.98
CA VAL A 233 1.37 -2.28 -3.33
C VAL A 233 0.08 -2.55 -4.08
N VAL A 234 -0.54 -1.53 -4.64
CA VAL A 234 -1.71 -1.67 -5.53
C VAL A 234 -1.33 -1.27 -6.94
N VAL A 235 -1.99 -1.91 -7.90
CA VAL A 235 -1.75 -1.69 -9.32
C VAL A 235 -3.07 -1.36 -9.99
N GLU A 236 -3.14 -0.15 -10.51
CA GLU A 236 -4.21 0.33 -11.35
C GLU A 236 -3.88 -0.09 -12.79
N VAL A 237 -4.78 -0.78 -13.48
CA VAL A 237 -4.63 -1.08 -14.90
C VAL A 237 -5.43 -0.05 -15.68
N ASP A 238 -4.74 0.76 -16.47
CA ASP A 238 -5.35 1.78 -17.33
C ASP A 238 -6.04 1.09 -18.52
N THR A 239 -7.35 0.88 -18.39
CA THR A 239 -8.18 0.26 -19.43
C THR A 239 -8.50 1.23 -20.58
N GLN A 240 -8.22 2.54 -20.44
CA GLN A 240 -8.56 3.53 -21.47
C GLN A 240 -7.58 3.56 -22.66
N GLN A 241 -6.43 2.90 -22.57
CA GLN A 241 -5.49 2.72 -23.70
C GLN A 241 -5.44 1.29 -24.25
N ALA A 242 -6.32 0.40 -23.81
CA ALA A 242 -6.50 -0.91 -24.44
C ALA A 242 -7.28 -0.78 -25.76
N THR A 243 -6.80 0.04 -26.70
CA THR A 243 -7.09 -0.25 -28.11
C THR A 243 -6.27 -1.51 -28.41
N PRO A 244 -6.88 -2.67 -28.68
CA PRO A 244 -6.10 -3.83 -29.08
C PRO A 244 -5.35 -3.43 -30.34
N ARG A 245 -4.02 -3.31 -30.26
CA ARG A 245 -3.20 -3.26 -31.47
C ARG A 245 -3.55 -4.54 -32.22
N ALA A 246 -4.20 -4.40 -33.37
CA ALA A 246 -4.50 -5.52 -34.23
C ALA A 246 -3.22 -6.36 -34.38
N PRO A 247 -3.29 -7.69 -34.30
CA PRO A 247 -2.13 -8.52 -34.56
C PRO A 247 -1.59 -8.10 -35.93
N ILE A 248 -0.34 -7.64 -35.96
CA ILE A 248 0.33 -7.28 -37.21
C ILE A 248 0.48 -8.61 -37.95
N THR A 249 -0.46 -8.91 -38.84
CA THR A 249 -0.31 -9.95 -39.84
C THR A 249 0.91 -9.56 -40.65
N ALA A 250 1.98 -10.35 -40.51
CA ALA A 250 3.17 -10.21 -41.34
C ALA A 250 2.78 -10.55 -42.79
N THR A 251 2.28 -9.58 -43.53
CA THR A 251 2.15 -9.69 -44.98
C THR A 251 3.55 -9.53 -45.56
N ALA A 252 4.06 -10.61 -46.13
CA ALA A 252 5.30 -10.60 -46.89
C ALA A 252 5.24 -9.53 -47.99
N GLN A 253 6.02 -8.46 -47.83
CA GLN A 253 6.37 -7.56 -48.92
C GLN A 253 7.90 -7.54 -49.05
N THR A 254 8.34 -8.28 -50.06
CA THR A 254 9.62 -8.13 -50.73
C THR A 254 9.74 -6.71 -51.27
N GLY A 255 10.65 -5.92 -50.71
CA GLY A 255 10.93 -4.58 -51.21
C GLY A 255 11.94 -3.86 -50.32
N HIS A 256 13.20 -3.82 -50.77
CA HIS A 256 14.27 -3.05 -50.16
C HIS A 256 13.92 -1.56 -50.05
N THR A 257 13.75 -1.06 -48.83
CA THR A 257 14.09 0.33 -48.46
C THR A 257 14.50 0.35 -47.00
N SER A 258 15.77 0.68 -46.78
CA SER A 258 16.34 0.94 -45.46
C SER A 258 15.78 2.27 -44.95
N THR A 259 14.78 2.17 -44.07
CA THR A 259 14.44 3.22 -43.11
C THR A 259 14.31 2.52 -41.76
N THR A 260 15.38 2.64 -40.98
CA THR A 260 15.47 2.22 -39.58
C THR A 260 14.42 2.98 -38.78
N ALA A 261 13.20 2.45 -38.69
CA ALA A 261 12.27 2.86 -37.66
C ALA A 261 12.93 2.55 -36.30
N PRO A 262 12.97 3.49 -35.33
CA PRO A 262 13.55 3.20 -34.03
C PRO A 262 12.85 1.98 -33.44
N ALA A 263 13.64 0.93 -33.18
CA ALA A 263 13.21 -0.32 -32.60
C ALA A 263 12.31 -0.08 -31.38
N SER A 264 11.21 -0.85 -31.27
CA SER A 264 10.19 -0.72 -30.22
C SER A 264 10.85 -0.67 -28.83
N ARG A 265 10.82 0.51 -28.22
CA ARG A 265 11.66 0.87 -27.07
C ARG A 265 11.22 0.25 -25.74
N GLU A 266 9.95 -0.11 -25.60
CA GLU A 266 9.37 -0.21 -24.26
C GLU A 266 9.33 -1.66 -23.73
N ALA A 267 10.32 -2.01 -22.92
CA ALA A 267 10.36 -3.31 -22.24
C ALA A 267 9.29 -3.43 -21.13
N PHE A 268 8.82 -2.29 -20.63
CA PHE A 268 7.90 -2.16 -19.49
C PHE A 268 6.61 -1.39 -19.87
N ASP A 269 6.15 -1.51 -21.13
CA ASP A 269 4.91 -0.91 -21.65
C ASP A 269 3.64 -1.59 -21.09
N PHE A 270 3.53 -1.66 -19.77
CA PHE A 270 2.27 -2.02 -19.14
C PHE A 270 1.48 -0.74 -18.94
N ASN A 271 0.23 -0.74 -19.38
CA ASN A 271 -0.75 0.29 -19.03
C ASN A 271 -1.13 0.12 -17.56
N ILE A 272 -0.15 0.23 -16.67
CA ILE A 272 -0.32 0.10 -15.23
C ILE A 272 0.23 1.32 -14.52
N ARG A 273 -0.32 1.60 -13.35
CA ARG A 273 0.21 2.55 -12.39
C ARG A 273 0.35 1.85 -11.05
N VAL A 274 1.53 1.95 -10.47
CA VAL A 274 1.84 1.38 -9.16
C VAL A 274 1.57 2.45 -8.12
N ARG A 275 0.87 2.07 -7.05
CA ARG A 275 0.67 2.93 -5.89
C ARG A 275 1.02 2.18 -4.61
N LEU A 276 1.62 2.89 -3.66
CA LEU A 276 1.82 2.41 -2.31
C LEU A 276 0.61 2.80 -1.45
N ILE A 277 0.18 1.85 -0.62
CA ILE A 277 -0.86 2.02 0.40
C ILE A 277 -0.30 1.64 1.77
N ASP A 278 -1.09 1.85 2.82
CA ASP A 278 -0.75 1.56 4.22
C ASP A 278 0.52 2.28 4.70
N GLN A 279 0.32 3.40 5.38
CA GLN A 279 1.41 4.26 5.83
C GLN A 279 1.65 4.11 7.34
N GLY A 280 1.08 3.07 7.97
CA GLY A 280 1.10 2.91 9.43
C GLY A 280 2.48 2.72 10.05
N MET A 281 3.47 2.32 9.25
CA MET A 281 4.88 2.25 9.68
C MET A 281 5.81 3.14 8.85
N ALA A 282 5.24 4.03 8.03
CA ALA A 282 6.04 4.93 7.22
C ALA A 282 6.63 6.07 8.07
N ARG A 283 7.81 6.54 7.67
CA ARG A 283 8.43 7.74 8.24
C ARG A 283 8.73 8.74 7.15
N THR A 284 8.63 10.02 7.51
CA THR A 284 8.99 11.15 6.67
C THR A 284 9.68 12.21 7.51
N ASN A 285 10.46 13.10 6.88
CA ASN A 285 11.04 14.25 7.57
C ASN A 285 9.95 15.12 8.25
N ALA A 286 8.73 15.13 7.70
CA ALA A 286 7.59 15.88 8.24
C ALA A 286 6.95 15.22 9.49
N SER A 287 6.90 13.88 9.55
CA SER A 287 6.37 13.17 10.73
C SER A 287 7.32 13.29 11.93
N GLU A 288 8.63 13.32 11.68
CA GLU A 288 9.64 13.48 12.75
C GLU A 288 9.63 14.91 13.32
N ALA A 289 9.33 15.92 12.48
CA ALA A 289 9.23 17.32 12.90
C ALA A 289 8.13 17.58 13.93
N ASN A 290 7.09 16.75 13.93
CA ASN A 290 5.89 16.93 14.75
C ASN A 290 5.86 16.03 15.99
N SER A 291 6.92 15.25 16.23
CA SER A 291 6.99 14.25 17.31
C SER A 291 8.01 14.58 18.41
N ALA A 292 8.62 15.77 18.42
CA ALA A 292 9.55 16.16 19.48
C ALA A 292 9.31 17.57 20.04
N SER A 293 8.95 17.59 21.32
CA SER A 293 9.40 18.62 22.23
C SER A 293 10.94 18.75 22.16
N THR A 294 11.42 19.98 22.00
CA THR A 294 12.79 20.46 22.28
C THR A 294 14.01 19.92 21.49
N SER A 295 13.89 19.06 20.49
CA SER A 295 15.00 18.75 19.58
C SER A 295 14.53 18.70 18.13
N SER A 296 15.23 19.44 17.26
CA SER A 296 14.98 19.44 15.81
C SER A 296 14.85 18.00 15.29
N PRO A 297 13.88 17.71 14.41
CA PRO A 297 13.82 16.40 13.76
C PRO A 297 15.13 16.10 13.07
N GLU A 298 15.71 14.94 13.37
CA GLU A 298 16.85 14.44 12.60
C GLU A 298 16.33 14.09 11.20
N PRO A 299 16.98 14.55 10.12
CA PRO A 299 16.58 14.15 8.78
C PRO A 299 16.81 12.65 8.59
N VAL A 300 15.95 12.01 7.80
CA VAL A 300 16.13 10.60 7.43
C VAL A 300 17.51 10.41 6.79
N THR A 301 18.34 9.59 7.43
CA THR A 301 19.74 9.37 7.00
C THR A 301 19.81 8.45 5.79
N GLU A 302 20.89 8.56 5.02
CA GLU A 302 21.15 7.70 3.87
C GLU A 302 21.11 6.20 4.24
N GLN A 303 21.59 5.84 5.44
CA GLN A 303 21.56 4.48 5.97
C GLN A 303 20.12 3.94 6.18
N VAL A 304 19.19 4.81 6.58
CA VAL A 304 17.77 4.46 6.71
C VAL A 304 17.15 4.22 5.34
N LEU A 305 17.45 5.07 4.36
CA LEU A 305 16.97 4.91 2.98
C LEU A 305 17.51 3.62 2.32
N GLN A 306 18.78 3.29 2.53
CA GLN A 306 19.35 2.02 2.09
C GLN A 306 18.62 0.81 2.71
N SER A 307 18.22 0.92 3.98
CA SER A 307 17.45 -0.12 4.67
C SER A 307 16.03 -0.28 4.11
N ASN A 308 15.39 0.81 3.70
CA ASN A 308 14.09 0.81 3.02
C ASN A 308 14.14 -0.02 1.73
N LEU A 309 15.13 0.24 0.88
CA LEU A 309 15.34 -0.50 -0.37
C LEU A 309 15.62 -1.99 -0.11
N ARG A 310 16.48 -2.32 0.87
CA ARG A 310 16.76 -3.72 1.26
C ARG A 310 15.50 -4.48 1.67
N ARG A 311 14.60 -3.87 2.44
CA ARG A 311 13.35 -4.52 2.88
C ARG A 311 12.45 -4.84 1.69
N TRP A 312 12.25 -3.89 0.79
CA TRP A 312 11.50 -4.13 -0.45
C TRP A 312 12.11 -5.28 -1.24
N LEU A 313 13.42 -5.24 -1.48
CA LEU A 313 14.11 -6.23 -2.32
C LEU A 313 14.22 -7.62 -1.67
N ALA A 314 14.24 -7.72 -0.34
CA ALA A 314 14.11 -9.00 0.35
C ALA A 314 12.76 -9.67 0.05
N LYS A 315 11.68 -8.90 -0.14
CA LYS A 315 10.37 -9.42 -0.56
C LYS A 315 10.36 -9.81 -2.04
N VAL A 316 11.13 -9.11 -2.88
CA VAL A 316 11.37 -9.46 -4.30
C VAL A 316 12.11 -10.79 -4.45
N ALA A 317 13.09 -11.07 -3.60
CA ALA A 317 13.92 -12.28 -3.68
C ALA A 317 13.10 -13.59 -3.62
N GLY A 318 11.92 -13.59 -3.01
CA GLY A 318 10.99 -14.73 -3.01
C GLY A 318 10.52 -15.15 -4.42
N TYR A 319 10.60 -14.24 -5.40
CA TYR A 319 10.24 -14.48 -6.79
C TYR A 319 11.46 -14.69 -7.71
N ARG A 320 12.67 -14.79 -7.16
CA ARG A 320 13.91 -15.06 -7.90
C ARG A 320 13.84 -16.36 -8.70
N ALA A 321 13.13 -17.38 -8.19
CA ALA A 321 12.87 -18.62 -8.91
C ALA A 321 12.11 -18.38 -10.24
N LEU A 322 11.30 -17.32 -10.32
CA LEU A 322 10.62 -16.93 -11.56
C LEU A 322 11.57 -16.29 -12.58
N ALA A 323 12.57 -15.54 -12.14
CA ALA A 323 13.59 -14.97 -13.02
C ALA A 323 14.42 -16.06 -13.71
N ASN A 324 14.73 -17.14 -12.97
CA ASN A 324 15.43 -18.32 -13.53
C ASN A 324 14.62 -19.03 -14.63
N MET A 325 13.29 -18.89 -14.65
CA MET A 325 12.45 -19.45 -15.71
C MET A 325 12.57 -18.71 -17.05
N LEU A 326 13.14 -17.50 -17.08
CA LEU A 326 13.39 -16.78 -18.33
C LEU A 326 14.56 -17.40 -19.15
N GLY A 327 15.26 -18.39 -18.59
CA GLY A 327 16.58 -18.82 -19.02
C GLY A 327 17.64 -17.85 -18.48
N ASP A 328 18.89 -18.32 -18.38
CA ASP A 328 19.99 -17.49 -17.91
C ASP A 328 20.67 -16.79 -19.10
N PRO A 329 20.50 -15.47 -19.31
CA PRO A 329 21.36 -14.74 -20.22
C PRO A 329 22.71 -14.37 -19.58
N TRP A 330 22.84 -14.29 -18.25
CA TRP A 330 24.00 -13.71 -17.57
C TRP A 330 24.33 -14.39 -16.23
N THR A 331 25.37 -15.22 -16.25
CA THR A 331 25.86 -16.02 -15.12
C THR A 331 26.57 -15.22 -14.02
N ASN A 332 26.86 -13.92 -14.20
CA ASN A 332 27.57 -13.12 -13.18
C ASN A 332 27.16 -11.65 -13.15
N THR A 333 26.15 -11.38 -12.34
CA THR A 333 25.31 -10.18 -12.38
C THR A 333 25.89 -9.05 -11.56
N ARG A 334 26.65 -9.39 -10.51
CA ARG A 334 27.46 -8.46 -9.72
C ARG A 334 28.40 -7.62 -10.59
N SER A 335 29.06 -8.22 -11.58
CA SER A 335 29.98 -7.50 -12.47
C SER A 335 29.30 -6.41 -13.31
N LEU A 336 28.02 -6.60 -13.63
CA LEU A 336 27.23 -5.65 -14.42
C LEU A 336 26.70 -4.51 -13.56
N TRP A 337 26.43 -4.81 -12.28
CA TRP A 337 26.12 -3.80 -11.29
C TRP A 337 27.34 -2.96 -10.91
N ALA A 338 28.57 -3.42 -11.14
CA ALA A 338 29.81 -2.69 -10.87
C ALA A 338 30.14 -1.62 -11.93
N ASN A 339 29.82 -1.87 -13.21
CA ASN A 339 29.94 -0.89 -14.28
C ASN A 339 28.67 -0.87 -15.17
N PRO A 340 27.82 0.16 -15.04
CA PRO A 340 26.55 0.18 -15.74
C PRO A 340 26.75 0.42 -17.25
N PHE A 341 27.86 1.05 -17.65
CA PHE A 341 28.16 1.32 -19.06
C PHE A 341 28.57 0.05 -19.80
N ASP A 342 29.31 -0.85 -19.14
CA ASP A 342 29.63 -2.17 -19.72
C ASP A 342 28.37 -3.03 -19.85
N ALA A 343 27.47 -2.96 -18.86
CA ALA A 343 26.18 -3.63 -18.95
C ALA A 343 25.33 -3.09 -20.11
N ARG A 344 25.34 -1.77 -20.32
CA ARG A 344 24.66 -1.12 -21.44
C ARG A 344 25.22 -1.56 -22.80
N ALA A 345 26.54 -1.55 -22.96
CA ALA A 345 27.19 -2.00 -24.19
C ALA A 345 26.80 -3.45 -24.52
N LYS A 346 26.82 -4.35 -23.52
CA LYS A 346 26.38 -5.74 -23.70
C LYS A 346 24.89 -5.85 -24.05
N LEU A 347 24.02 -5.02 -23.47
CA LEU A 347 22.60 -4.99 -23.84
C LEU A 347 22.40 -4.50 -25.28
N ASP A 348 23.22 -3.56 -25.75
CA ASP A 348 23.13 -3.02 -27.10
C ASP A 348 23.55 -4.06 -28.16
N GLU A 349 24.48 -4.97 -27.83
CA GLU A 349 24.90 -6.09 -28.68
C GLU A 349 23.87 -7.23 -28.80
N MET A 350 22.87 -7.29 -27.92
CA MET A 350 21.84 -8.33 -27.92
C MET A 350 20.77 -8.13 -28.98
N THR A 351 20.16 -9.23 -29.45
CA THR A 351 18.89 -9.18 -30.20
C THR A 351 17.78 -8.54 -29.35
N ASP A 352 16.76 -7.96 -29.97
CA ASP A 352 15.67 -7.29 -29.24
C ASP A 352 14.98 -8.22 -28.22
N GLN A 353 14.76 -9.48 -28.57
CA GLN A 353 14.16 -10.47 -27.67
C GLN A 353 15.07 -10.79 -26.48
N GLN A 354 16.37 -10.95 -26.70
CA GLN A 354 17.34 -11.19 -25.63
C GLN A 354 17.48 -9.97 -24.72
N ARG A 355 17.60 -8.78 -25.32
CA ARG A 355 17.65 -7.50 -24.61
C ARG A 355 16.42 -7.32 -23.71
N GLN A 356 15.22 -7.60 -24.22
CA GLN A 356 14.00 -7.50 -23.43
C GLN A 356 14.00 -8.46 -22.22
N LYS A 357 14.42 -9.72 -22.41
CA LYS A 357 14.57 -10.67 -21.30
C LYS A 357 15.61 -10.22 -20.29
N ALA A 358 16.76 -9.72 -20.75
CA ALA A 358 17.83 -9.22 -19.89
C ALA A 358 17.38 -8.00 -19.07
N ARG A 359 16.60 -7.09 -19.65
CA ARG A 359 16.01 -5.94 -18.93
C ARG A 359 15.08 -6.37 -17.81
N ILE A 360 14.15 -7.29 -18.10
CA ILE A 360 13.23 -7.88 -17.09
C ILE A 360 14.04 -8.52 -15.96
N TRP A 361 15.03 -9.32 -16.34
CA TRP A 361 15.90 -10.01 -15.40
C TRP A 361 16.67 -9.03 -14.51
N CYS A 362 17.25 -7.96 -15.08
CA CYS A 362 17.98 -6.94 -14.30
C CYS A 362 17.12 -6.28 -13.23
N VAL A 363 15.85 -5.96 -13.54
CA VAL A 363 14.93 -5.38 -12.54
C VAL A 363 14.63 -6.37 -11.42
N LEU A 364 14.36 -7.64 -11.75
CA LEU A 364 14.06 -8.67 -10.75
C LEU A 364 15.27 -9.04 -9.88
N SER A 365 16.48 -8.86 -10.42
CA SER A 365 17.74 -9.15 -9.73
C SER A 365 18.39 -7.93 -9.10
N ALA A 366 17.72 -6.77 -9.06
CA ALA A 366 18.21 -5.57 -8.39
C ALA A 366 18.58 -5.81 -6.91
N ALA A 367 17.93 -6.78 -6.26
CA ALA A 367 18.28 -7.26 -4.92
C ALA A 367 19.74 -7.71 -4.79
N GLU A 368 20.31 -8.34 -5.83
CA GLU A 368 21.70 -8.81 -5.86
C GLU A 368 22.70 -7.66 -6.06
N GLY A 369 22.24 -6.54 -6.63
CA GLY A 369 23.05 -5.35 -6.86
C GLY A 369 23.03 -4.34 -5.71
N VAL A 370 22.13 -4.51 -4.73
CA VAL A 370 22.06 -3.61 -3.56
C VAL A 370 23.24 -3.78 -2.63
N GLU A 371 23.76 -4.99 -2.52
CA GLU A 371 24.98 -5.28 -1.77
C GLU A 371 26.04 -5.72 -2.76
N TYR A 372 26.86 -4.78 -3.19
CA TYR A 372 28.05 -5.09 -3.97
C TYR A 372 29.28 -4.62 -3.20
N GLU A 373 30.17 -5.58 -2.95
CA GLU A 373 31.54 -5.33 -2.53
C GLU A 373 32.32 -4.80 -3.74
N GLN A 374 32.76 -3.55 -3.65
CA GLN A 374 33.72 -3.00 -4.59
C GLN A 374 35.04 -3.78 -4.54
N GLU A 375 35.90 -3.65 -5.56
CA GLU A 375 37.17 -4.38 -5.67
C GLU A 375 38.14 -4.11 -4.49
N ASP A 376 37.92 -3.04 -3.73
CA ASP A 376 38.65 -2.65 -2.53
C ASP A 376 38.06 -3.20 -1.21
N GLY A 377 36.93 -3.92 -1.28
CA GLY A 377 36.24 -4.50 -0.13
C GLY A 377 35.20 -3.57 0.51
N GLU A 378 34.96 -2.37 -0.01
CA GLU A 378 33.88 -1.50 0.48
C GLU A 378 32.52 -1.94 -0.09
N SER A 379 31.56 -2.25 0.80
CA SER A 379 30.19 -2.51 0.40
C SER A 379 29.46 -1.20 0.11
N THR A 380 29.10 -0.95 -1.14
CA THR A 380 28.23 0.18 -1.48
C THR A 380 26.78 -0.23 -1.37
N LEU A 381 26.01 0.51 -0.59
CA LEU A 381 24.58 0.33 -0.45
C LEU A 381 23.85 1.42 -1.22
N PHE A 382 22.95 1.02 -2.11
CA PHE A 382 22.15 1.96 -2.88
C PHE A 382 20.89 2.37 -2.11
N THR A 383 20.52 3.65 -2.20
CA THR A 383 19.15 4.12 -1.95
C THR A 383 18.25 3.74 -3.13
N ALA A 384 16.92 3.87 -3.00
CA ALA A 384 16.04 3.62 -4.15
C ALA A 384 16.37 4.55 -5.32
N THR A 385 16.70 5.81 -5.02
CA THR A 385 17.19 6.78 -6.02
C THR A 385 18.45 6.29 -6.73
N GLY A 386 19.47 5.86 -5.98
CA GLY A 386 20.72 5.35 -6.56
C GLY A 386 20.52 4.11 -7.42
N MET A 387 19.67 3.18 -6.98
CA MET A 387 19.36 1.97 -7.72
C MET A 387 18.58 2.25 -9.01
N LEU A 388 17.60 3.17 -8.97
CA LEU A 388 16.89 3.58 -10.18
C LEU A 388 17.83 4.25 -11.18
N GLN A 389 18.72 5.12 -10.73
CA GLN A 389 19.72 5.75 -11.60
C GLN A 389 20.61 4.69 -12.24
N ARG A 390 21.03 3.67 -11.48
CA ARG A 390 21.84 2.57 -12.00
C ARG A 390 21.14 1.82 -13.14
N LEU A 391 19.85 1.50 -12.98
CA LEU A 391 19.05 0.85 -14.03
C LEU A 391 18.89 1.74 -15.27
N VAL A 392 18.81 3.06 -15.10
CA VAL A 392 18.80 4.02 -16.22
C VAL A 392 20.15 4.04 -16.94
N ASP A 393 21.26 4.10 -16.20
CA ASP A 393 22.61 4.14 -16.75
C ASP A 393 22.93 2.86 -17.54
N MET A 394 22.47 1.71 -17.04
CA MET A 394 22.54 0.42 -17.73
C MET A 394 21.70 0.36 -19.02
N GLY A 395 20.82 1.33 -19.27
CA GLY A 395 19.87 1.27 -20.39
C GLY A 395 18.80 0.18 -20.21
N VAL A 396 18.55 -0.24 -18.96
CA VAL A 396 17.48 -1.18 -18.62
C VAL A 396 16.13 -0.50 -18.74
N THR A 397 16.04 0.74 -18.26
CA THR A 397 14.87 1.60 -18.40
C THR A 397 15.26 3.04 -18.70
N THR A 398 14.28 3.94 -18.75
CA THR A 398 14.43 5.39 -18.84
C THR A 398 13.68 6.08 -17.71
N HIS A 399 14.04 7.33 -17.40
CA HIS A 399 13.27 8.13 -16.44
C HIS A 399 11.80 8.30 -16.85
N ALA A 400 11.51 8.39 -18.15
CA ALA A 400 10.14 8.53 -18.66
C ALA A 400 9.29 7.27 -18.39
N GLU A 401 9.85 6.08 -18.64
CA GLU A 401 9.19 4.81 -18.32
C GLU A 401 8.94 4.66 -16.82
N ALA A 402 9.95 4.97 -15.99
CA ALA A 402 9.82 4.91 -14.53
C ALA A 402 8.74 5.88 -14.00
N ARG A 403 8.72 7.12 -14.49
CA ARG A 403 7.70 8.13 -14.13
C ARG A 403 6.30 7.72 -14.55
N ARG A 404 6.15 7.11 -15.74
CA ARG A 404 4.87 6.60 -16.22
C ARG A 404 4.30 5.53 -15.28
N LEU A 405 5.14 4.62 -14.78
CA LEU A 405 4.72 3.58 -13.82
C LEU A 405 4.24 4.16 -12.48
N MET A 406 4.70 5.34 -12.08
CA MET A 406 4.20 6.06 -10.90
C MET A 406 2.89 6.84 -11.17
N GLY A 407 2.45 6.91 -12.43
CA GLY A 407 1.27 7.67 -12.84
C GLY A 407 1.52 9.15 -13.11
N GLU A 408 2.76 9.58 -13.37
CA GLU A 408 3.01 10.93 -13.90
C GLU A 408 2.52 11.06 -15.35
N PRO A 409 1.80 12.16 -15.71
CA PRO A 409 1.40 12.42 -17.09
C PRO A 409 2.63 12.68 -17.99
N ARG A 410 2.47 12.40 -19.29
CA ARG A 410 3.52 12.53 -20.32
C ARG A 410 3.95 13.97 -20.57
#